data_AF-A0A2D8C4J5-F1
#
_entry.id   AF-A0A2D8C4J5-F1
#
_cell.length_a   1.000
_cell.length_b   1.000
_cell.length_c   1.000
_cell.angle_alpha   90.00
_cell.angle_beta   90.00
_cell.angle_gamma   90.00
#
_symmetry.space_group_name_H-M   'P 1'
#
loop_
_entity.id
_entity.type
_entity.pdbx_description
1 polymer ?
#
loop_
_entity_poly.entity_id
_entity_poly.type
_entity_poly.pdbx_seq_one_letter_code
_entity_poly.pdbx_strand_id
1 'polypeptide(L)'
;MSVSKKQRILNLIGRIQARLLGYDFQFIVACDQIHNSGRYYIQCRYFAPCTHTGDEQLWKGRKWYLSEFMTDDEIVKTAWCAFEAAVKHEIMEGFKVDGKILFNPHLNFEALLSISHLEVKRKEEIHE
;
A
#
# COMPACT_ATOMS: atom_id res chain seq x y z
N MET A 1 -34.47 -6.04 7.33
CA MET A 1 -33.45 -7.11 7.19
C MET A 1 -32.10 -6.50 7.50
N SER A 2 -31.27 -7.09 8.38
CA SER A 2 -29.93 -6.54 8.61
C SER A 2 -29.07 -6.75 7.37
N VAL A 3 -28.34 -5.70 6.96
CA VAL A 3 -27.39 -5.76 5.85
C VAL A 3 -26.25 -6.69 6.27
N SER A 4 -25.87 -7.65 5.43
CA SER A 4 -24.75 -8.56 5.73
C SER A 4 -23.45 -7.75 5.89
N LYS A 5 -22.53 -8.22 6.74
CA LYS A 5 -21.23 -7.57 6.96
C LYS A 5 -20.48 -7.31 5.65
N LYS A 6 -20.50 -8.27 4.72
CA LYS A 6 -19.92 -8.13 3.38
C LYS A 6 -20.58 -6.98 2.61
N GLN A 7 -21.91 -6.93 2.58
CA GLN A 7 -22.63 -5.89 1.87
C GLN A 7 -22.39 -4.51 2.49
N ARG A 8 -22.31 -4.42 3.82
CA ARG A 8 -21.94 -3.18 4.53
C ARG A 8 -20.57 -2.67 4.07
N ILE A 9 -19.56 -3.53 4.07
CA ILE A 9 -18.19 -3.17 3.63
C ILE A 9 -18.21 -2.74 2.16
N LEU A 10 -18.85 -3.52 1.27
CA LEU A 10 -18.95 -3.18 -0.15
C LEU A 10 -19.63 -1.82 -0.39
N ASN A 11 -20.68 -1.51 0.36
CA ASN A 11 -21.36 -0.22 0.25
C ASN A 11 -20.47 0.96 0.67
N LEU A 12 -19.67 0.80 1.74
CA LEU A 12 -18.73 1.83 2.19
C LEU A 12 -17.60 2.03 1.17
N ILE A 13 -16.98 0.93 0.74
CA ILE A 13 -15.86 0.96 -0.20
C ILE A 13 -16.28 1.47 -1.59
N GLY A 14 -17.49 1.14 -2.04
CA GLY A 14 -18.03 1.62 -3.31
C GLY A 14 -18.26 3.14 -3.38
N ARG A 15 -18.18 3.85 -2.24
CA ARG A 15 -18.26 5.31 -2.18
C ARG A 15 -16.91 6.00 -2.37
N ILE A 16 -15.81 5.25 -2.33
CA ILE A 16 -14.47 5.82 -2.36
C ILE A 16 -14.04 6.06 -3.80
N GLN A 17 -13.56 7.27 -4.08
CA GLN A 17 -12.87 7.62 -5.32
C GLN A 17 -11.41 7.92 -4.98
N ALA A 18 -10.48 7.18 -5.55
CA ALA A 18 -9.05 7.31 -5.28
C ALA A 18 -8.29 7.43 -6.60
N ARG A 19 -7.76 8.61 -6.88
CA ARG A 19 -7.02 8.95 -8.11
C ARG A 19 -5.79 9.76 -7.75
N LEU A 20 -4.63 9.32 -8.23
CA LEU A 20 -3.37 10.05 -8.03
C LEU A 20 -2.32 9.55 -9.02
N LEU A 21 -1.35 10.41 -9.36
CA LEU A 21 -0.25 10.07 -10.28
C LEU A 21 -0.71 9.59 -11.68
N GLY A 22 -1.93 9.95 -12.10
CA GLY A 22 -2.52 9.49 -13.35
C GLY A 22 -3.14 8.08 -13.27
N TYR A 23 -3.17 7.46 -12.10
CA TYR A 23 -3.74 6.12 -11.91
C TYR A 23 -5.09 6.17 -11.18
N ASP A 24 -6.00 5.29 -11.59
CA ASP A 24 -7.25 4.99 -10.90
C ASP A 24 -7.04 3.80 -9.94
N PHE A 25 -7.15 4.08 -8.65
CA PHE A 25 -7.01 3.06 -7.61
C PHE A 25 -8.37 2.50 -7.24
N GLN A 26 -8.44 1.17 -7.21
CA GLN A 26 -9.63 0.41 -6.86
C GLN A 26 -9.38 -0.44 -5.61
N PHE A 27 -10.45 -0.81 -4.92
CA PHE A 27 -10.37 -1.63 -3.72
C PHE A 27 -11.06 -2.97 -3.93
N ILE A 28 -10.31 -4.04 -3.70
CA ILE A 28 -10.85 -5.39 -3.59
C ILE A 28 -11.31 -5.61 -2.16
N VAL A 29 -12.52 -6.13 -1.98
CA VAL A 29 -13.00 -6.68 -0.71
C VAL A 29 -13.10 -8.19 -0.88
N ALA A 30 -12.28 -8.93 -0.15
CA ALA A 30 -12.23 -10.39 -0.21
C ALA A 30 -12.11 -10.97 1.20
N CYS A 31 -12.19 -12.29 1.31
CA CYS A 31 -12.18 -13.02 2.56
C CYS A 31 -11.18 -14.18 2.45
N ASP A 32 -10.33 -14.39 3.46
CA ASP A 32 -9.59 -15.65 3.53
C ASP A 32 -10.51 -16.80 3.96
N GLN A 33 -10.15 -18.03 3.60
CA GLN A 33 -10.88 -19.25 4.00
C GLN A 33 -10.11 -20.07 5.04
N ILE A 34 -9.07 -19.50 5.64
CA ILE A 34 -8.20 -20.21 6.60
C ILE A 34 -8.88 -20.28 7.98
N HIS A 35 -9.78 -19.33 8.29
CA HIS A 35 -10.53 -19.30 9.54
C HIS A 35 -11.99 -19.70 9.31
N ASN A 36 -12.59 -20.43 10.26
CA ASN A 36 -13.96 -20.97 10.17
C ASN A 36 -15.05 -19.93 9.85
N SER A 37 -14.82 -18.64 10.19
CA SER A 37 -15.71 -17.52 9.86
C SER A 37 -15.22 -16.64 8.71
N GLY A 38 -14.00 -16.87 8.23
CA GLY A 38 -13.28 -16.09 7.24
C GLY A 38 -12.97 -14.65 7.68
N ARG A 39 -11.75 -14.15 7.41
CA ARG A 39 -11.41 -12.75 7.70
C ARG A 39 -11.47 -11.89 6.44
N TYR A 40 -12.33 -10.88 6.47
CA TYR A 40 -12.40 -9.89 5.40
C TYR A 40 -11.13 -9.04 5.36
N TYR A 41 -10.68 -8.70 4.16
CA TYR A 41 -9.61 -7.74 3.95
C TYR A 41 -9.91 -6.81 2.78
N ILE A 42 -9.30 -5.64 2.83
CA ILE A 42 -9.25 -4.68 1.74
C ILE A 42 -7.88 -4.80 1.06
N GLN A 43 -7.84 -4.75 -0.26
CA GLN A 43 -6.59 -4.70 -1.01
C GLN A 43 -6.71 -3.65 -2.12
N CYS A 44 -5.80 -2.70 -2.14
CA CYS A 44 -5.72 -1.73 -3.22
C CYS A 44 -5.19 -2.38 -4.50
N ARG A 45 -5.77 -2.05 -5.65
CA ARG A 45 -5.32 -2.50 -6.98
C ARG A 45 -5.41 -1.34 -7.97
N TYR A 46 -4.53 -1.33 -8.96
CA TYR A 46 -4.48 -0.29 -9.98
C TYR A 46 -3.68 -0.79 -11.19
N PHE A 47 -3.91 -0.18 -12.35
CA PHE A 47 -3.08 -0.39 -13.53
C PHE A 47 -1.97 0.65 -13.54
N ALA A 48 -0.74 0.19 -13.74
CA ALA A 48 0.44 1.04 -13.90
C ALA A 48 1.50 0.31 -14.73
N PRO A 49 2.37 1.04 -15.45
CA PRO A 49 3.48 0.45 -16.20
C PRO A 49 4.46 -0.26 -15.27
N CYS A 50 4.93 -1.44 -15.67
CA CYS A 50 5.99 -2.13 -14.95
C CYS A 50 7.29 -1.32 -15.00
N THR A 51 7.94 -1.13 -13.85
CA THR A 51 9.19 -0.37 -13.78
C THR A 51 10.38 -1.02 -14.49
N HIS A 52 10.28 -2.32 -14.83
CA HIS A 52 11.28 -3.05 -15.60
C HIS A 52 10.97 -3.12 -17.10
N THR A 53 9.71 -3.41 -17.48
CA THR A 53 9.34 -3.64 -18.89
C THR A 53 8.64 -2.46 -19.56
N GLY A 54 8.03 -1.57 -18.78
CA GLY A 54 7.20 -0.48 -19.27
C GLY A 54 5.77 -0.89 -19.63
N ASP A 55 5.45 -2.18 -19.65
CA ASP A 55 4.12 -2.67 -20.00
C ASP A 55 3.11 -2.38 -18.90
N GLU A 56 1.91 -1.98 -19.28
CA GLU A 56 0.80 -1.80 -18.34
C GLU A 56 0.42 -3.14 -17.70
N GLN A 57 0.40 -3.18 -16.37
CA GLN A 57 0.07 -4.37 -15.60
C GLN A 57 -0.85 -4.03 -14.44
N LEU A 58 -1.63 -5.03 -14.01
CA LEU A 58 -2.48 -4.90 -12.82
C LEU A 58 -1.66 -5.19 -11.56
N TRP A 59 -1.46 -4.16 -10.76
CA TRP A 59 -0.79 -4.25 -9.47
C TRP A 59 -1.78 -4.46 -8.33
N LYS A 60 -1.32 -5.15 -7.28
CA LYS A 60 -2.07 -5.36 -6.04
C LYS A 60 -1.18 -5.05 -4.86
N GLY A 61 -1.65 -4.17 -3.98
CA GLY A 61 -0.98 -3.85 -2.73
C GLY A 61 -1.09 -4.96 -1.69
N ARG A 62 -0.67 -4.67 -0.45
CA ARG A 62 -0.81 -5.59 0.68
C ARG A 62 -2.29 -5.79 1.05
N LYS A 63 -2.60 -6.91 1.69
CA LYS A 63 -3.94 -7.19 2.26
C LYS A 63 -4.07 -6.52 3.62
N TRP A 64 -5.15 -5.77 3.82
CA TRP A 64 -5.48 -5.06 5.06
C TRP A 64 -6.68 -5.73 5.72
N TYR A 65 -6.41 -6.62 6.66
CA TYR A 65 -7.44 -7.41 7.31
C TYR A 65 -8.29 -6.57 8.27
N LEU A 66 -9.60 -6.70 8.14
CA LEU A 66 -10.58 -6.01 8.95
C LEU A 66 -10.86 -6.78 10.23
N SER A 67 -10.95 -6.06 11.35
CA SER A 67 -11.46 -6.62 12.61
C SER A 67 -12.97 -6.80 12.51
N GLU A 68 -13.52 -7.73 13.31
CA GLU A 68 -14.96 -7.93 13.40
C GLU A 68 -15.70 -6.75 14.03
N PHE A 69 -15.02 -6.01 14.89
CA PHE A 69 -15.59 -4.91 15.66
C PHE A 69 -15.35 -3.54 15.03
N MET A 70 -14.76 -3.47 13.83
CA MET A 70 -14.51 -2.20 13.16
C MET A 70 -15.82 -1.45 12.88
N THR A 71 -15.79 -0.17 13.24
CA THR A 71 -16.74 0.86 12.83
C THR A 71 -16.62 1.15 11.34
N ASP A 72 -17.64 1.82 10.78
CA ASP A 72 -17.63 2.22 9.38
C ASP A 72 -16.47 3.19 9.05
N ASP A 73 -16.13 4.07 10.01
CA ASP A 73 -15.00 5.00 9.89
C ASP A 73 -13.65 4.25 9.83
N GLU A 74 -13.45 3.25 10.67
CA GLU A 74 -12.24 2.42 10.64
C GLU A 74 -12.11 1.62 9.33
N ILE A 75 -13.23 1.17 8.75
CA ILE A 75 -13.23 0.49 7.44
C ILE A 75 -12.76 1.45 6.34
N VAL A 76 -13.31 2.67 6.31
CA VAL A 76 -12.93 3.68 5.31
C VAL A 76 -11.46 4.11 5.50
N LYS A 77 -11.03 4.35 6.74
CA LYS A 77 -9.63 4.70 7.04
C LYS A 77 -8.67 3.55 6.75
N THR A 78 -9.09 2.31 6.89
CA THR A 78 -8.29 1.15 6.45
C THR A 78 -8.11 1.15 4.95
N ALA A 79 -9.15 1.50 4.17
CA ALA A 79 -9.02 1.68 2.72
C ALA A 79 -8.07 2.84 2.38
N TRP A 80 -8.13 3.94 3.13
CA TRP A 80 -7.19 5.04 2.98
C TRP A 80 -5.73 4.61 3.23
N CYS A 81 -5.45 3.85 4.29
CA CYS A 81 -4.11 3.29 4.53
C CYS A 81 -3.65 2.37 3.39
N ALA A 82 -4.57 1.57 2.83
CA ALA A 82 -4.26 0.71 1.69
C ALA A 82 -3.89 1.50 0.43
N PHE A 83 -4.56 2.62 0.20
CA PHE A 83 -4.26 3.54 -0.89
C PHE A 83 -2.96 4.31 -0.65
N GLU A 84 -2.75 4.86 0.55
CA GLU A 84 -1.52 5.57 0.92
C GLU A 84 -0.29 4.68 0.73
N ALA A 85 -0.36 3.42 1.16
CA ALA A 85 0.74 2.46 0.98
C ALA A 85 1.01 2.15 -0.51
N ALA A 86 -0.03 2.09 -1.35
CA ALA A 86 0.12 1.88 -2.79
C ALA A 86 0.74 3.10 -3.48
N VAL A 87 0.28 4.31 -3.15
CA VAL A 87 0.87 5.57 -3.63
C VAL A 87 2.33 5.70 -3.20
N LYS A 88 2.63 5.39 -1.94
CA LYS A 88 3.99 5.45 -1.43
C LYS A 88 4.92 4.50 -2.17
N HIS A 89 4.44 3.31 -2.54
CA HIS A 89 5.18 2.35 -3.36
C HIS A 89 5.53 2.95 -4.73
N GLU A 90 4.58 3.57 -5.43
CA GLU A 90 4.83 4.26 -6.70
C GLU A 90 5.81 5.43 -6.57
N ILE A 91 5.68 6.26 -5.53
CA ILE A 91 6.61 7.36 -5.26
C ILE A 91 8.03 6.83 -5.02
N MET A 92 8.14 5.75 -4.25
CA MET A 92 9.40 5.09 -3.92
C MET A 92 10.10 4.55 -5.17
N GLU A 93 9.37 3.90 -6.08
CA GLU A 93 9.91 3.38 -7.32
C GLU A 93 10.20 4.46 -8.38
N GLY A 94 9.40 5.52 -8.40
CA GLY A 94 9.58 6.67 -9.28
C GLY A 94 10.81 7.52 -8.91
N PHE A 95 11.27 7.49 -7.66
CA PHE A 95 12.41 8.28 -7.19
C PHE A 95 13.75 7.62 -7.54
N LYS A 96 14.41 8.14 -8.57
CA LYS A 96 15.66 7.59 -9.11
C LYS A 96 16.85 8.53 -8.94
N VAL A 97 18.00 7.95 -8.58
CA VAL A 97 19.33 8.60 -8.56
C VAL A 97 20.23 7.81 -9.52
N ASP A 98 20.90 8.50 -10.44
CA ASP A 98 21.71 7.88 -11.49
C ASP A 98 20.96 6.79 -12.29
N GLY A 99 19.67 7.04 -12.55
CA GLY A 99 18.77 6.12 -13.24
C GLY A 99 18.33 4.89 -12.44
N LYS A 100 18.79 4.74 -11.19
CA LYS A 100 18.45 3.61 -10.31
C LYS A 100 17.43 4.01 -9.25
N ILE A 101 16.52 3.10 -8.91
CA ILE A 101 15.54 3.31 -7.84
C ILE A 101 16.27 3.40 -6.50
N LEU A 102 16.24 4.56 -5.86
CA LEU A 102 16.93 4.77 -4.58
C LEU A 102 16.15 4.13 -3.43
N PHE A 103 14.84 4.32 -3.40
CA PHE A 103 13.97 3.82 -2.35
C PHE A 103 13.23 2.57 -2.81
N ASN A 104 13.94 1.49 -3.12
CA ASN A 104 13.31 0.29 -3.70
C ASN A 104 12.55 -0.52 -2.62
N PRO A 105 11.20 -0.62 -2.70
CA PRO A 105 10.37 -1.32 -1.71
C PRO A 105 10.47 -2.86 -1.79
N HIS A 106 11.13 -3.38 -2.82
CA HIS A 106 11.36 -4.81 -3.06
C HIS A 106 12.74 -5.29 -2.60
N LEU A 107 13.56 -4.42 -2.00
CA LEU A 107 14.84 -4.84 -1.45
C LEU A 107 14.67 -5.84 -0.31
N ASN A 108 15.58 -6.80 -0.26
CA ASN A 108 15.66 -7.76 0.83
C ASN A 108 15.99 -7.02 2.13
N PHE A 109 15.15 -7.19 3.15
CA PHE A 109 15.32 -6.46 4.41
C PHE A 109 16.62 -6.84 5.16
N GLU A 110 17.12 -8.07 5.02
CA GLU A 110 18.41 -8.50 5.61
C GLU A 110 19.59 -7.77 4.97
N ALA A 111 19.52 -7.51 3.67
CA ALA A 111 20.54 -6.69 2.99
C ALA A 111 20.52 -5.25 3.50
N LEU A 112 19.34 -4.69 3.78
CA LEU A 112 19.21 -3.37 4.41
C LEU A 112 19.79 -3.37 5.83
N LEU A 113 19.49 -4.40 6.63
CA LEU A 113 20.06 -4.55 7.98
C LEU A 113 21.58 -4.61 7.97
N SER A 114 22.19 -5.27 6.97
CA SER A 114 23.65 -5.37 6.88
C SER A 114 24.36 -4.01 6.70
N ILE A 115 23.65 -2.98 6.23
CA ILE A 115 24.23 -1.64 5.98
C ILE A 115 23.62 -0.54 6.86
N SER A 116 22.61 -0.84 7.69
CA SER A 116 21.85 0.17 8.43
C SER A 116 22.66 0.90 9.52
N HIS A 117 23.85 0.42 9.85
CA HIS A 117 24.78 1.04 10.81
C HIS A 117 25.65 2.15 10.19
N LEU A 118 25.60 2.33 8.87
CA LEU A 118 26.39 3.33 8.15
C LEU A 118 25.69 4.70 8.19
N GLU A 119 25.92 5.46 9.26
CA GLU A 119 25.34 6.80 9.43
C GLU A 119 26.15 7.87 8.67
N VAL A 120 25.46 8.70 7.88
CA VAL A 120 26.03 9.93 7.31
C VAL A 120 25.81 11.07 8.29
N LYS A 121 26.90 11.65 8.81
CA LYS A 121 26.87 12.80 9.73
C LYS A 121 27.34 14.07 9.03
N ARG A 122 26.79 15.21 9.45
CA ARG A 122 27.35 16.50 9.07
C ARG A 122 28.76 16.60 9.66
N LYS A 123 29.69 17.22 8.93
CA LYS A 123 30.97 17.61 9.53
C LYS A 123 30.67 18.66 10.60
N GLU A 124 31.24 18.47 11.79
CA GLU A 124 31.21 19.52 12.81
C GLU A 124 32.04 20.69 12.29
N GLU A 125 31.41 21.87 12.19
CA GLU A 125 32.13 23.10 11.89
C GLU A 125 32.91 23.46 13.16
N ILE A 126 34.23 23.33 13.12
CA ILE A 126 35.10 23.85 14.17
C ILE A 126 35.09 25.37 14.01
N HIS A 127 34.41 26.07 14.91
CA HIS A 127 34.55 27.51 15.05
C HIS A 127 35.84 27.78 15.84
N GLU A 128 36.90 28.18 15.14
CA GLU A 128 38.12 28.77 15.73
C GLU A 128 37.89 30.24 16.15
#